data_AF-A0A2V8HWP4-F1
#
_entry.id   AF-A0A2V8HWP4-F1
#
_cell.length_a   1.000
_cell.length_b   1.000
_cell.length_c   1.000
_cell.angle_alpha   90.00
_cell.angle_beta   90.00
_cell.angle_gamma   90.00
#
_symmetry.space_group_name_H-M   'P 1'
#
loop_
_entity.id
_entity.type
_entity.pdbx_description
1 polymer ?
#
loop_
_entity_poly.entity_id
_entity_poly.type
_entity_poly.pdbx_seq_one_letter_code
_entity_poly.pdbx_strand_id
1 'polypeptide(L)'
;MPFVITDPCIGTKDTACVDVCPVDCIHPRKDEPEFEAMTILYIHPEECIDCGACVPACPVAAIYDSHDSTPSTQKDLIPANDIYRNGDADTMAKAEAIVKAHIEAHPDLMAIDPKERAAAHS
;
A
#
# COMPACT_ATOMS: atom_id res chain seq x y z
N MET A 1 15.41 -2.39 -2.75
CA MET A 1 14.39 -3.06 -1.91
C MET A 1 13.08 -2.47 -2.36
N PRO A 2 12.03 -3.30 -2.49
CA PRO A 2 10.79 -2.84 -3.09
C PRO A 2 10.18 -1.68 -2.29
N PHE A 3 9.48 -0.83 -3.02
CA PHE A 3 8.66 0.22 -2.44
C PHE A 3 7.45 -0.39 -1.73
N VAL A 4 6.95 0.26 -0.68
CA VAL A 4 5.87 -0.26 0.16
C VAL A 4 4.74 0.76 0.22
N ILE A 5 3.50 0.32 -0.02
CA ILE A 5 2.30 1.14 0.19
C ILE A 5 1.78 0.92 1.62
N THR A 6 1.50 2.00 2.34
CA THR A 6 1.09 1.98 3.75
C THR A 6 -0.22 2.73 3.99
N ASP A 7 -0.55 2.92 5.27
CA ASP A 7 -1.87 3.29 5.73
C ASP A 7 -2.50 4.58 5.16
N PRO A 8 -1.80 5.60 4.61
CA PRO A 8 -2.49 6.75 4.01
C PRO A 8 -3.28 6.36 2.75
N CYS A 9 -2.96 5.22 2.15
CA CYS A 9 -3.68 4.68 1.00
C CYS A 9 -5.02 4.00 1.40
N ILE A 10 -5.19 3.58 2.66
CA ILE A 10 -6.40 2.90 3.17
C ILE A 10 -7.63 3.77 2.92
N GLY A 11 -8.57 3.27 2.11
CA GLY A 11 -9.80 3.97 1.73
C GLY A 11 -9.63 5.05 0.65
N THR A 12 -8.40 5.52 0.39
CA THR A 12 -8.11 6.52 -0.64
C THR A 12 -8.09 5.90 -2.03
N LYS A 13 -7.28 4.84 -2.22
CA LYS A 13 -7.12 4.09 -3.49
C LYS A 13 -7.12 4.97 -4.76
N ASP A 14 -6.35 6.06 -4.76
CA ASP A 14 -6.40 7.09 -5.81
C ASP A 14 -5.96 6.59 -7.19
N THR A 15 -4.97 5.69 -7.23
CA THR A 15 -4.34 5.05 -8.41
C THR A 15 -3.37 5.88 -9.25
N ALA A 16 -3.07 7.15 -8.94
CA ALA A 16 -2.04 7.90 -9.69
C ALA A 16 -0.66 7.22 -9.74
N CYS A 17 -0.32 6.41 -8.72
CA CYS A 17 0.92 5.61 -8.71
C CYS A 17 0.92 4.46 -9.73
N VAL A 18 -0.25 3.95 -10.13
CA VAL A 18 -0.39 2.90 -11.15
C VAL A 18 0.03 3.46 -12.52
N ASP A 19 -0.45 4.66 -12.86
CA ASP A 19 -0.23 5.29 -14.18
C ASP A 19 1.24 5.59 -14.48
N VAL A 20 2.08 5.72 -13.45
CA VAL A 20 3.51 6.04 -13.56
C VAL A 20 4.42 4.83 -13.37
N CYS A 21 3.87 3.65 -13.05
CA CYS A 21 4.68 2.46 -12.81
C CYS A 21 5.12 1.84 -14.14
N PRO A 22 6.44 1.78 -14.45
CA PRO A 22 6.92 1.32 -15.76
C PRO A 22 6.81 -0.20 -15.99
N VAL A 23 6.50 -0.95 -14.93
CA VAL A 23 6.45 -2.42 -14.92
C VAL A 23 5.10 -2.95 -14.45
N ASP A 24 4.09 -2.07 -14.31
CA ASP A 24 2.73 -2.41 -13.92
C ASP A 24 2.64 -3.28 -12.64
N CYS A 25 3.49 -3.02 -11.64
CA CYS A 25 3.61 -3.86 -10.45
C CYS A 25 2.75 -3.43 -9.24
N ILE A 26 1.76 -2.53 -9.41
CA ILE A 26 0.92 -2.06 -8.30
C ILE A 26 -0.57 -2.32 -8.55
N HIS A 27 -1.19 -2.95 -7.54
CA HIS A 27 -2.48 -3.62 -7.62
C HIS A 27 -3.28 -3.49 -6.33
N PRO A 28 -4.61 -3.68 -6.35
CA PRO A 28 -5.43 -3.84 -7.54
C PRO A 28 -5.57 -2.55 -8.35
N ARG A 29 -5.65 -2.65 -9.66
CA ARG A 29 -5.99 -1.51 -10.54
C ARG A 29 -7.50 -1.36 -10.66
N LYS A 30 -8.00 -0.19 -11.09
CA LYS A 30 -9.44 0.10 -11.25
C LYS A 30 -10.17 -0.85 -12.21
N ASP A 31 -9.45 -1.46 -13.15
CA ASP A 31 -9.96 -2.44 -14.10
C ASP A 31 -9.92 -3.89 -13.58
N GLU A 32 -9.34 -4.12 -12.40
CA GLU A 32 -9.24 -5.44 -11.77
C GLU A 32 -10.42 -5.67 -10.81
N PRO A 33 -11.03 -6.86 -10.80
CA PRO A 33 -12.23 -7.14 -9.98
C PRO A 33 -11.96 -7.02 -8.48
N GLU A 34 -10.72 -7.19 -8.04
CA GLU A 34 -10.31 -7.07 -6.64
C GLU A 34 -10.28 -5.63 -6.14
N PHE A 35 -10.35 -4.62 -7.02
CA PHE A 35 -10.24 -3.21 -6.65
C PHE A 35 -11.23 -2.78 -5.57
N GLU A 36 -12.49 -3.21 -5.69
CA GLU A 36 -13.53 -2.89 -4.72
C GLU A 36 -13.41 -3.74 -3.45
N ALA A 37 -12.85 -4.94 -3.55
CA ALA A 37 -12.73 -5.87 -2.43
C ALA A 37 -11.57 -5.51 -1.48
N MET A 38 -10.52 -4.87 -2.00
CA MET A 38 -9.35 -4.48 -1.23
C MET A 38 -9.49 -3.08 -0.64
N THR A 39 -8.94 -2.90 0.55
CA THR A 39 -8.99 -1.63 1.27
C THR A 39 -7.85 -0.68 0.87
N ILE A 40 -6.78 -1.21 0.29
CA ILE A 40 -5.54 -0.51 -0.07
C ILE A 40 -4.98 -1.05 -1.40
N LEU A 41 -4.01 -0.35 -1.97
CA LEU A 41 -3.14 -0.83 -3.05
C LEU A 41 -1.86 -1.46 -2.47
N TYR A 42 -1.20 -2.29 -3.27
CA TYR A 42 -0.02 -3.07 -2.94
C TYR A 42 1.00 -2.98 -4.08
N ILE A 43 2.29 -2.99 -3.75
CA ILE A 43 3.39 -3.12 -4.71
C ILE A 43 3.92 -4.55 -4.67
N HIS A 44 3.99 -5.22 -5.82
CA HIS A 44 4.57 -6.56 -5.92
C HIS A 44 6.10 -6.46 -5.75
N PRO A 45 6.70 -7.11 -4.74
CA PRO A 45 8.10 -6.90 -4.40
C PRO A 45 9.08 -7.42 -5.45
N GLU A 46 8.79 -8.55 -6.10
CA GLU A 46 9.68 -9.14 -7.11
C GLU A 46 9.61 -8.43 -8.48
N GLU A 47 8.50 -7.78 -8.81
CA GLU A 47 8.33 -7.04 -10.07
C GLU A 47 8.80 -5.59 -9.95
N CYS A 48 8.84 -5.04 -8.74
CA CYS A 48 9.31 -3.68 -8.48
C CYS A 48 10.79 -3.53 -8.88
N ILE A 49 11.09 -2.56 -9.74
CA ILE A 49 12.45 -2.26 -10.22
C ILE A 49 13.10 -1.06 -9.52
N ASP A 50 12.58 -0.66 -8.37
CA ASP A 50 13.09 0.43 -7.54
C ASP A 50 13.25 1.80 -8.25
N CYS A 51 12.37 2.11 -9.22
CA CYS A 51 12.51 3.33 -10.04
C CYS A 51 12.08 4.64 -9.34
N GLY A 52 11.28 4.56 -8.27
CA GLY A 52 10.84 5.71 -7.46
C GLY A 52 9.77 6.62 -8.08
N ALA A 53 9.24 6.32 -9.27
CA ALA A 53 8.24 7.16 -9.94
C ALA A 53 6.91 7.28 -9.16
N CYS A 54 6.54 6.24 -8.41
CA CYS A 54 5.27 6.17 -7.69
C CYS A 54 5.20 7.09 -6.46
N VAL A 55 6.32 7.35 -5.79
CA VAL A 55 6.36 8.15 -4.54
C VAL A 55 5.83 9.57 -4.73
N PRO A 56 6.37 10.41 -5.65
CA PRO A 56 5.85 11.76 -5.85
C PRO A 56 4.47 11.78 -6.50
N ALA A 57 4.02 10.68 -7.11
CA ALA A 57 2.71 10.59 -7.73
C ALA A 57 1.58 10.34 -6.72
N CYS A 58 1.89 9.79 -5.54
CA CYS A 58 0.87 9.47 -4.54
C CYS A 58 0.36 10.74 -3.83
N PRO A 59 -0.92 11.12 -3.96
CA PRO A 59 -1.43 12.39 -3.42
C PRO A 59 -1.56 12.40 -1.88
N VAL A 60 -1.41 11.24 -1.24
CA VAL A 60 -1.49 11.05 0.22
C VAL A 60 -0.16 10.59 0.81
N ALA A 61 0.93 10.62 0.03
CA ALA A 61 2.26 10.22 0.47
C ALA A 61 2.31 8.84 1.16
N ALA A 62 1.59 7.85 0.63
CA ALA A 62 1.47 6.52 1.21
C ALA A 62 2.61 5.55 0.85
N ILE A 63 3.63 5.98 0.10
CA ILE A 63 4.62 5.08 -0.50
C ILE A 63 6.00 5.39 0.05
N TYR A 64 6.63 4.39 0.66
CA TYR A 64 7.99 4.46 1.19
C TYR A 64 8.98 3.72 0.27
N ASP A 65 10.22 4.20 0.22
CA ASP A 65 11.27 3.68 -0.66
C ASP A 65 11.91 2.37 -0.17
N SER A 66 11.62 1.95 1.05
CA SER A 66 12.19 0.76 1.66
C SER A 66 11.47 0.36 2.95
N HIS A 67 11.72 -0.87 3.40
CA HIS A 67 11.26 -1.36 4.71
C HIS A 67 11.90 -0.58 5.88
N ASP A 68 13.06 0.01 5.65
CA ASP A 68 13.80 0.78 6.65
C ASP A 68 13.24 2.20 6.81
N SER A 69 12.83 2.84 5.72
CA SER A 69 12.18 4.16 5.76
C SER A 69 10.71 4.10 6.14
N THR A 70 10.10 2.91 6.11
CA THR A 70 8.72 2.71 6.57
C THR A 70 8.62 2.95 8.09
N PRO A 71 7.72 3.82 8.56
CA PRO A 71 7.52 4.09 9.98
C PRO A 71 7.24 2.83 10.79
N SER A 72 7.67 2.82 12.06
CA SER A 72 7.53 1.66 12.96
C SER A 72 6.07 1.21 13.12
N THR A 73 5.13 2.15 13.14
CA THR A 73 3.69 1.89 13.24
C THR A 73 3.07 1.32 11.97
N GLN A 74 3.82 1.23 10.87
CA GLN A 74 3.32 0.78 9.56
C GLN A 74 4.06 -0.45 9.03
N LYS A 75 5.08 -0.95 9.76
CA LYS A 75 5.89 -2.10 9.30
C LYS A 75 5.07 -3.39 9.22
N ASP A 76 3.95 -3.47 9.91
CA ASP A 76 2.99 -4.55 9.82
C ASP A 76 2.30 -4.64 8.45
N LEU A 77 2.33 -3.58 7.63
CA LEU A 77 1.79 -3.57 6.26
C LEU A 77 2.76 -4.07 5.20
N ILE A 78 4.05 -4.21 5.54
CA ILE A 78 5.08 -4.74 4.62
C ILE A 78 4.70 -6.15 4.14
N PRO A 79 4.39 -7.12 5.04
CA PRO A 79 4.01 -8.46 4.60
C PRO A 79 2.73 -8.50 3.75
N ALA A 80 1.83 -7.52 3.88
CA ALA A 80 0.64 -7.44 3.03
C ALA A 80 1.01 -7.13 1.57
N ASN A 81 1.95 -6.18 1.36
CA ASN A 81 2.51 -5.90 0.04
C ASN A 81 3.24 -7.13 -0.53
N ASP A 82 4.00 -7.83 0.32
CA ASP A 82 4.81 -8.97 -0.11
C ASP A 82 3.99 -10.17 -0.61
N ILE A 83 2.78 -10.35 -0.08
CA ILE A 83 1.98 -11.55 -0.37
C ILE A 83 0.81 -11.32 -1.30
N TYR A 84 0.31 -10.09 -1.42
CA TYR A 84 -0.97 -9.82 -2.11
C TYR A 84 -1.06 -10.50 -3.48
N ARG A 85 -0.01 -10.40 -4.32
CA ARG A 85 -0.07 -10.85 -5.72
C ARG A 85 0.79 -12.09 -6.03
N ASN A 86 0.96 -12.98 -5.05
CA ASN A 86 1.68 -14.26 -5.23
C ASN A 86 0.93 -15.33 -6.06
N GLY A 87 -0.17 -14.95 -6.73
CA GLY A 87 -0.86 -15.80 -7.71
C GLY A 87 -1.99 -16.68 -7.16
N ASP A 88 -2.36 -16.55 -5.89
CA ASP A 88 -3.49 -17.29 -5.30
C ASP A 88 -4.44 -16.38 -4.49
N ALA A 89 -5.71 -16.81 -4.36
CA ALA A 89 -6.73 -16.03 -3.67
C ALA A 89 -6.55 -16.01 -2.15
N ASP A 90 -5.87 -17.02 -1.58
CA ASP A 90 -5.64 -17.10 -0.15
C ASP A 90 -4.63 -16.04 0.30
N THR A 91 -3.62 -15.72 -0.51
CA THR A 91 -2.66 -14.65 -0.21
C THR A 91 -3.29 -13.27 -0.29
N MET A 92 -4.19 -13.02 -1.25
CA MET A 92 -4.99 -11.79 -1.29
C MET A 92 -5.84 -11.63 -0.02
N ALA A 93 -6.50 -12.71 0.41
CA ALA A 93 -7.29 -12.69 1.65
C ALA A 93 -6.42 -12.44 2.90
N LYS A 94 -5.20 -13.01 2.95
CA LYS A 94 -4.24 -12.77 4.04
C LYS A 94 -3.73 -11.32 4.05
N ALA A 95 -3.43 -10.75 2.88
CA ALA A 95 -3.01 -9.35 2.77
C ALA A 95 -4.11 -8.42 3.31
N GLU A 96 -5.35 -8.63 2.90
CA GLU A 96 -6.49 -7.85 3.40
C GLU A 96 -6.72 -8.04 4.92
N ALA A 97 -6.48 -9.23 5.45
CA ALA A 97 -6.56 -9.48 6.90
C ALA A 97 -5.50 -8.70 7.69
N ILE A 98 -4.28 -8.57 7.15
CA ILE A 98 -3.22 -7.74 7.75
C ILE A 98 -3.65 -6.27 7.79
N VAL A 99 -4.19 -5.76 6.68
CA VAL A 99 -4.67 -4.37 6.60
C VAL A 99 -5.80 -4.11 7.59
N LYS A 100 -6.73 -5.04 7.76
CA LYS A 100 -7.80 -4.92 8.77
C LYS A 100 -7.26 -4.92 10.19
N ALA A 101 -6.29 -5.78 10.49
CA ALA A 101 -5.63 -5.78 11.80
C ALA A 101 -4.91 -4.44 12.08
N HIS A 102 -4.26 -3.85 11.07
CA HIS A 102 -3.66 -2.53 11.16
C HIS A 102 -4.70 -1.46 11.51
N ILE A 103 -5.84 -1.43 10.81
CA ILE A 103 -6.94 -0.48 11.06
C ILE A 103 -7.45 -0.60 12.50
N GLU A 104 -7.65 -1.83 12.99
CA GLU A 104 -8.10 -2.11 14.35
C GLU A 104 -7.07 -1.69 15.42
N ALA A 105 -5.78 -1.85 15.13
CA ALA A 105 -4.70 -1.47 16.03
C ALA A 105 -4.47 0.04 16.10
N HIS A 106 -4.90 0.79 15.08
CA HIS A 106 -4.58 2.21 14.89
C HIS A 106 -5.81 3.11 14.65
N PRO A 107 -6.86 3.06 15.50
CA PRO A 107 -8.09 3.81 15.28
C PRO A 107 -7.86 5.34 15.26
N ASP A 108 -6.93 5.83 16.07
CA ASP A 108 -6.60 7.27 16.13
C ASP A 108 -5.92 7.76 14.83
N LEU A 109 -5.06 6.94 14.22
CA LEU A 109 -4.43 7.25 12.93
C LEU A 109 -5.45 7.17 11.79
N MET A 110 -6.38 6.21 11.85
CA MET A 110 -7.45 6.05 10.86
C MET A 110 -8.48 7.18 10.91
N ALA A 111 -8.57 7.91 12.03
CA ALA A 111 -9.39 9.10 12.16
C ALA A 111 -8.77 10.36 11.51
N ILE A 112 -7.48 10.33 11.19
CA ILE A 112 -6.78 11.43 10.52
C ILE A 112 -7.11 11.40 9.02
N ASP A 113 -7.29 12.60 8.43
CA ASP A 113 -7.47 12.75 6.99
C ASP A 113 -6.32 12.03 6.25
N PRO A 114 -6.60 11.22 5.22
CA PRO A 114 -5.56 10.48 4.53
C PRO A 114 -4.39 11.33 4.03
N LYS A 115 -4.60 12.59 3.66
CA LYS A 115 -3.52 13.50 3.20
C LYS A 115 -2.60 13.96 4.33
N GLU A 116 -3.08 13.92 5.56
CA GLU A 116 -2.35 14.35 6.75
C GLU A 116 -1.76 13.15 7.51
N ARG A 117 -2.26 11.94 7.27
CA ARG A 117 -1.88 10.71 7.98
C ARG A 117 -0.38 10.41 7.86
N ALA A 118 0.21 10.54 6.68
CA ALA A 118 1.65 10.33 6.50
C ALA A 118 2.51 11.18 7.46
N ALA A 119 2.13 12.43 7.70
CA ALA A 119 2.84 13.31 8.62
C ALA A 119 2.66 12.93 10.10
N ALA A 120 1.61 12.18 10.44
CA ALA A 120 1.33 11.74 11.81
C ALA A 120 2.22 10.58 12.29
N HIS A 121 3.01 9.98 11.39
CA HIS A 121 3.98 8.92 11.72
C HIS A 121 5.38 9.42 12.09
N SER A 122 5.56 10.75 12.16
CA SER A 122 6.82 11.44 12.45
C SER A 122 7.21 11.39 13.91
#